data_AF-A0A9X4IQN4-F1
#
_entry.id   AF-A0A9X4IQN4-F1
#
_cell.length_a   1.000
_cell.length_b   1.000
_cell.length_c   1.000
_cell.angle_alpha   90.00
_cell.angle_beta   90.00
_cell.angle_gamma   90.00
#
_symmetry.space_group_name_H-M   'P 1'
#
loop_
_entity.id
_entity.type
_entity.pdbx_description
1 polymer ?
#
loop_
_entity_poly.entity_id
_entity_poly.type
_entity_poly.pdbx_seq_one_letter_code
_entity_poly.pdbx_strand_id
1 'polypeptide(L)'
;MKLYKLFFLLLFIPTLLVANDKKHEKSKNIRKTFAVNKNATLYINNKYGNVNVTTWNENRIEINVKITVKGNDLSNVERKLKAIDVRFESTPSLVEARTIIEKTKSSWSWWGSNNTNYKINYFVKMPVTNNADLNNKYGNIELDKLEGKSNINCDYGKIQIDQLLNETNNINLDYCGTSEINFMKSGNLSVDYSKLTIIKSENLKVNADYSTMKIGTANNVDFNSDYGSISVDDASNINGNSDYASIKIGTLRKNLKIDTDYGGVRVRNIEKGFESIVIDGSYAGIKLGTSSNNNFNFTIDLGYAGFGYPDNHVKMFKSISKSSKKYYEGTFGKDNSNSSITIKSRYGGVSLKLND
;
A
#
# COMPACT_ATOMS: atom_id res chain seq x y z
N MET A 1 28.65 -50.37 66.33
CA MET A 1 29.67 -49.33 66.07
C MET A 1 29.69 -49.04 64.57
N LYS A 2 29.31 -47.82 64.18
CA LYS A 2 29.60 -47.11 62.92
C LYS A 2 29.49 -47.89 61.59
N LEU A 3 28.29 -47.89 60.97
CA LEU A 3 28.17 -48.06 59.50
C LEU A 3 26.96 -47.31 58.90
N TYR A 4 26.67 -46.11 59.42
CA TYR A 4 25.62 -45.22 58.90
C TYR A 4 26.14 -43.79 58.74
N LYS A 5 27.22 -43.60 57.97
CA LYS A 5 27.71 -42.26 57.60
C LYS A 5 28.49 -42.29 56.28
N LEU A 6 27.91 -42.82 55.20
CA LEU A 6 28.48 -42.59 53.86
C LEU A 6 27.51 -42.92 52.69
N PHE A 7 26.23 -42.55 52.78
CA PHE A 7 25.34 -42.74 51.62
C PHE A 7 24.28 -41.65 51.42
N PHE A 8 24.54 -40.44 51.94
CA PHE A 8 23.67 -39.27 51.75
C PHE A 8 24.43 -37.99 51.38
N LEU A 9 25.57 -38.14 50.68
CA LEU A 9 26.38 -37.03 50.18
C LEU A 9 26.65 -37.14 48.67
N LEU A 10 25.62 -37.48 47.89
CA LEU A 10 25.71 -37.49 46.43
C LEU A 10 24.39 -37.13 45.71
N LEU A 11 23.51 -36.38 46.38
CA LEU A 11 22.20 -35.98 45.84
C LEU A 11 21.97 -34.45 45.82
N PHE A 12 23.04 -33.66 45.94
CA PHE A 12 22.98 -32.19 45.84
C PHE A 12 24.15 -31.61 45.03
N ILE A 13 24.42 -32.18 43.85
CA ILE A 13 25.03 -31.36 42.79
C ILE A 13 23.86 -30.91 41.92
N PRO A 14 23.38 -29.65 42.02
CA PRO A 14 22.58 -29.10 40.95
C PRO A 14 23.46 -29.15 39.70
N THR A 15 23.12 -30.03 38.76
CA THR A 15 23.64 -29.94 37.41
C THR A 15 23.19 -28.59 36.87
N LEU A 16 24.07 -27.60 36.98
CA LEU A 16 24.02 -26.41 36.15
C LEU A 16 24.32 -26.86 34.72
N LEU A 17 23.32 -27.48 34.09
CA LEU A 17 23.18 -27.51 32.64
C LEU A 17 22.88 -26.07 32.21
N VAL A 18 23.91 -25.23 32.22
CA VAL A 18 23.88 -24.01 31.42
C VAL A 18 24.03 -24.48 29.98
N ALA A 19 22.91 -24.82 29.35
CA ALA A 19 22.84 -24.92 27.90
C ALA A 19 23.11 -23.51 27.36
N ASN A 20 24.39 -23.20 27.15
CA ASN A 20 24.83 -21.95 26.59
C ASN A 20 24.64 -22.07 25.09
N ASP A 21 23.41 -21.83 24.62
CA ASP A 21 23.03 -21.84 23.22
C ASP A 21 23.65 -20.59 22.55
N LYS A 22 24.99 -20.59 22.42
CA LYS A 22 25.76 -19.48 21.89
C LYS A 22 25.43 -19.33 20.42
N LYS A 23 24.50 -18.42 20.12
CA LYS A 23 24.26 -17.96 18.75
C LYS A 23 25.51 -17.25 18.26
N HIS A 24 26.14 -17.81 17.24
CA HIS A 24 27.23 -17.19 16.50
C HIS A 24 26.67 -16.14 15.56
N GLU A 25 27.35 -15.01 15.44
CA GLU A 25 27.03 -13.94 14.50
C GLU A 25 28.29 -13.53 13.76
N LYS A 26 28.20 -13.49 12.43
CA LYS A 26 29.26 -12.95 11.56
C LYS A 26 28.65 -11.96 10.59
N SER A 27 29.44 -10.98 10.18
CA SER A 27 29.01 -9.99 9.21
C SER A 27 30.13 -9.61 8.25
N LYS A 28 29.74 -9.17 7.06
CA LYS A 28 30.63 -8.50 6.11
C LYS A 28 29.96 -7.25 5.57
N ASN A 29 30.76 -6.23 5.30
CA ASN A 29 30.30 -4.98 4.71
C ASN A 29 30.95 -4.78 3.35
N ILE A 30 30.16 -4.38 2.36
CA ILE A 30 30.64 -4.07 1.01
C ILE A 30 30.31 -2.61 0.75
N ARG A 31 31.32 -1.80 0.40
CA ARG A 31 31.16 -0.37 0.14
C ARG A 31 31.64 -0.05 -1.28
N LYS A 32 30.81 0.67 -2.03
CA LYS A 32 31.10 1.12 -3.40
C LYS A 32 30.59 2.55 -3.61
N THR A 33 31.31 3.31 -4.42
CA THR A 33 30.96 4.67 -4.81
C THR A 33 31.09 4.80 -6.32
N PHE A 34 30.11 5.43 -6.96
CA PHE A 34 30.03 5.57 -8.42
C PHE A 34 29.71 7.02 -8.77
N ALA A 35 30.51 7.64 -9.64
CA ALA A 35 30.14 8.93 -10.24
C ALA A 35 29.02 8.71 -11.27
N VAL A 36 28.01 9.59 -11.28
CA VAL A 36 26.82 9.42 -12.10
C VAL A 36 26.34 10.75 -12.71
N ASN A 37 25.64 10.63 -13.83
CA ASN A 37 24.89 11.72 -14.44
C ASN A 37 23.63 12.04 -13.61
N LYS A 38 23.11 13.26 -13.79
CA LYS A 38 21.93 13.80 -13.08
C LYS A 38 20.67 12.92 -13.16
N ASN A 39 20.50 12.16 -14.25
CA ASN A 39 19.32 11.34 -14.52
C ASN A 39 19.64 9.84 -14.57
N ALA A 40 20.77 9.42 -13.98
CA ALA A 40 21.15 8.02 -13.96
C ALA A 40 20.13 7.19 -13.16
N THR A 41 20.06 5.89 -13.45
CA THR A 41 19.18 4.96 -12.73
C THR A 41 19.96 4.19 -11.69
N LEU A 42 19.47 4.19 -10.45
CA LEU A 42 19.86 3.21 -9.44
C LEU A 42 18.96 1.99 -9.57
N TYR A 43 19.54 0.83 -9.86
CA TYR A 43 18.84 -0.44 -9.85
C TYR A 43 19.32 -1.29 -8.67
N ILE A 44 18.39 -1.72 -7.81
CA ILE A 44 18.67 -2.65 -6.71
C ILE A 44 17.78 -3.87 -6.84
N ASN A 45 18.38 -5.05 -6.75
CA ASN A 45 17.67 -6.30 -6.58
C ASN A 45 18.18 -7.02 -5.33
N ASN A 46 17.36 -7.02 -4.30
CA ASN A 46 17.70 -7.57 -3.00
C ASN A 46 16.63 -8.56 -2.50
N LYS A 47 17.06 -9.40 -1.56
CA LYS A 47 16.19 -10.28 -0.79
C LYS A 47 16.76 -10.49 0.61
N TYR A 48 15.88 -10.70 1.58
CA TYR A 48 16.21 -10.94 2.99
C TYR A 48 16.90 -9.75 3.67
N GLY A 49 16.35 -8.56 3.55
CA GLY A 49 16.86 -7.37 4.23
C GLY A 49 16.26 -6.08 3.69
N ASN A 50 16.53 -4.98 4.36
CA ASN A 50 15.95 -3.69 4.00
C ASN A 50 16.79 -2.99 2.94
N VAL A 51 16.13 -2.21 2.08
CA VAL A 51 16.75 -1.27 1.15
C VAL A 51 16.42 0.14 1.63
N ASN A 52 17.42 0.86 2.15
CA ASN A 52 17.26 2.23 2.63
C ASN A 52 17.97 3.18 1.67
N VAL A 53 17.22 4.09 1.04
CA VAL A 53 17.71 5.02 0.04
C VAL A 53 17.48 6.44 0.51
N THR A 54 18.57 7.15 0.76
CA THR A 54 18.58 8.58 1.06
C THR A 54 19.01 9.36 -0.16
N THR A 55 18.47 10.57 -0.33
CA THR A 55 18.80 11.41 -1.49
C THR A 55 19.60 12.65 -1.11
N TRP A 56 20.42 13.14 -2.04
CA TRP A 56 21.30 14.31 -1.84
C TRP A 56 21.57 15.10 -3.12
N ASN A 57 22.37 16.16 -3.00
CA ASN A 57 22.75 17.06 -4.10
C ASN A 57 24.19 16.84 -4.59
N GLU A 58 24.63 15.59 -4.66
CA GLU A 58 25.95 15.22 -5.17
C GLU A 58 25.81 14.32 -6.40
N ASN A 59 26.76 14.39 -7.33
CA ASN A 59 26.78 13.61 -8.58
C ASN A 59 27.39 12.21 -8.41
N ARG A 60 27.09 11.55 -7.29
CA ARG A 60 27.57 10.20 -7.01
C ARG A 60 26.53 9.37 -6.27
N ILE A 61 26.62 8.05 -6.44
CA ILE A 61 25.89 7.06 -5.67
C ILE A 61 26.87 6.36 -4.73
N GLU A 62 26.53 6.30 -3.44
CA GLU A 62 27.25 5.49 -2.45
C GLU A 62 26.36 4.33 -2.01
N ILE A 63 26.88 3.10 -2.10
CA ILE A 63 26.19 1.88 -1.66
C ILE A 63 27.01 1.21 -0.56
N ASN A 64 26.39 1.01 0.59
CA ASN A 64 26.93 0.20 1.69
C ASN A 64 25.99 -0.97 1.96
N VAL A 65 26.45 -2.19 1.69
CA VAL A 65 25.69 -3.42 1.95
C VAL A 65 26.24 -4.09 3.20
N LYS A 66 25.40 -4.24 4.23
CA LYS A 66 25.70 -4.98 5.46
C LYS A 66 25.03 -6.35 5.41
N ILE A 67 25.85 -7.39 5.30
CA ILE A 67 25.41 -8.78 5.32
C ILE A 67 25.70 -9.34 6.72
N THR A 68 24.68 -9.88 7.38
CA THR A 68 24.78 -10.50 8.70
C THR A 68 24.18 -11.90 8.66
N VAL A 69 24.88 -12.89 9.21
CA VAL A 69 24.38 -14.26 9.38
C VAL A 69 24.49 -14.64 10.85
N LYS A 70 23.42 -15.17 11.43
CA LYS A 70 23.34 -15.62 12.83
C LYS A 70 22.86 -17.06 12.91
N GLY A 71 23.49 -17.89 13.74
CA GLY A 71 23.01 -19.25 13.99
C GLY A 71 23.83 -20.02 15.02
N ASN A 72 23.40 -21.23 15.33
CA ASN A 72 23.99 -22.04 16.40
C ASN A 72 25.28 -22.79 16.01
N ASP A 73 25.62 -22.84 14.72
CA ASP A 73 26.84 -23.50 14.23
C ASP A 73 27.74 -22.49 13.50
N LEU A 74 28.92 -22.24 14.04
CA LEU A 74 29.86 -21.24 13.52
C LEU A 74 30.29 -21.55 12.07
N SER A 75 30.61 -22.80 11.78
CA SER A 75 31.04 -23.25 10.45
C SER A 75 29.95 -23.00 9.40
N ASN A 76 28.69 -23.27 9.73
CA ASN A 76 27.54 -23.01 8.88
C ASN A 76 27.27 -21.51 8.71
N VAL A 77 27.43 -20.71 9.78
CA VAL A 77 27.34 -19.24 9.72
C VAL A 77 28.37 -18.68 8.75
N GLU A 78 29.63 -19.10 8.86
CA GLU A 78 30.72 -18.65 8.01
C GLU A 78 30.55 -19.10 6.55
N ARG A 79 30.15 -20.36 6.34
CA ARG A 79 29.81 -20.89 5.01
C ARG A 79 28.69 -20.10 4.33
N LYS A 80 27.60 -19.83 5.05
CA LYS A 80 26.46 -19.05 4.52
C LYS A 80 26.84 -17.60 4.26
N LEU A 81 27.63 -16.98 5.13
CA LEU A 81 28.14 -15.62 4.91
C LEU A 81 29.01 -15.54 3.65
N LYS A 82 29.83 -16.56 3.39
CA LYS A 82 30.66 -16.65 2.18
C LYS A 82 29.83 -16.82 0.91
N ALA A 83 28.73 -17.56 0.97
CA ALA A 83 27.85 -17.83 -0.18
C ALA A 83 26.94 -16.65 -0.59
N ILE A 84 26.85 -15.61 0.24
CA ILE A 84 26.10 -14.38 -0.08
C ILE A 84 27.09 -13.37 -0.65
N ASP A 85 26.86 -12.82 -1.83
CA ASP A 85 27.66 -11.76 -2.42
C ASP A 85 26.78 -10.69 -3.10
N VAL A 86 27.39 -9.58 -3.54
CA VAL A 86 26.70 -8.52 -4.28
C VAL A 86 27.44 -8.22 -5.58
N ARG A 87 26.75 -8.43 -6.71
CA ARG A 87 27.28 -8.06 -8.03
C ARG A 87 26.94 -6.61 -8.32
N PHE A 88 27.95 -5.85 -8.75
CA PHE A 88 27.80 -4.46 -9.18
C PHE A 88 28.10 -4.33 -10.67
N GLU A 89 27.26 -3.60 -11.37
CA GLU A 89 27.48 -3.15 -12.75
C GLU A 89 27.23 -1.65 -12.80
N SER A 90 28.10 -0.90 -13.47
CA SER A 90 27.98 0.56 -13.44
C SER A 90 28.47 1.23 -14.71
N THR A 91 27.70 2.21 -15.16
CA THR A 91 28.07 3.26 -16.11
C THR A 91 27.68 4.62 -15.51
N PRO A 92 28.08 5.76 -16.11
CA PRO A 92 27.59 7.06 -15.65
C PRO A 92 26.06 7.22 -15.69
N SER A 93 25.33 6.39 -16.44
CA SER A 93 23.86 6.44 -16.56
C SER A 93 23.12 5.36 -15.79
N LEU A 94 23.81 4.37 -15.22
CA LEU A 94 23.21 3.22 -14.55
C LEU A 94 24.14 2.70 -13.45
N VAL A 95 23.62 2.49 -12.25
CA VAL A 95 24.31 1.76 -11.19
C VAL A 95 23.40 0.62 -10.75
N GLU A 96 23.84 -0.61 -10.99
CA GLU A 96 23.14 -1.81 -10.55
C GLU A 96 23.84 -2.46 -9.36
N ALA A 97 23.05 -2.91 -8.38
CA ALA A 97 23.51 -3.77 -7.31
C ALA A 97 22.55 -4.95 -7.11
N ARG A 98 23.06 -6.17 -7.27
CA ARG A 98 22.26 -7.41 -7.24
C ARG A 98 22.79 -8.35 -6.17
N THR A 99 21.96 -8.72 -5.21
CA THR A 99 22.27 -9.74 -4.20
C THR A 99 22.33 -11.12 -4.87
N ILE A 100 23.50 -11.75 -4.84
CA ILE A 100 23.74 -13.11 -5.32
C ILE A 100 23.85 -14.05 -4.12
N ILE A 101 23.11 -15.15 -4.17
CA ILE A 101 23.15 -16.20 -3.16
C ILE A 101 23.46 -17.50 -3.90
N GLU A 102 24.71 -17.96 -3.82
CA GLU A 102 25.22 -19.09 -4.62
C GLU A 102 24.50 -20.40 -4.31
N LYS A 103 23.82 -21.00 -5.29
CA LYS A 103 23.11 -22.27 -5.12
C LYS A 103 24.08 -23.39 -4.70
N THR A 104 23.91 -23.93 -3.50
CA THR A 104 24.49 -25.23 -3.12
C THR A 104 23.55 -26.38 -3.55
N LYS A 105 24.09 -27.59 -3.76
CA LYS A 105 23.52 -28.73 -4.54
C LYS A 105 22.05 -29.15 -4.29
N SER A 106 21.31 -28.61 -3.33
CA SER A 106 19.86 -28.69 -3.31
C SER A 106 19.22 -27.45 -2.69
N SER A 107 18.46 -26.70 -3.48
CA SER A 107 17.77 -25.48 -3.07
C SER A 107 16.81 -25.67 -1.89
N TRP A 108 16.34 -26.91 -1.65
CA TRP A 108 15.45 -27.27 -0.54
C TRP A 108 16.19 -27.48 0.79
N SER A 109 17.47 -27.86 0.77
CA SER A 109 18.26 -28.08 2.01
C SER A 109 18.81 -26.80 2.63
N TRP A 110 18.84 -25.67 1.90
CA TRP A 110 19.25 -24.36 2.43
C TRP A 110 18.32 -23.90 3.56
N TRP A 111 17.02 -24.13 3.39
CA TRP A 111 15.95 -23.69 4.27
C TRP A 111 15.65 -24.70 5.40
N GLY A 112 16.14 -25.93 5.26
CA GLY A 112 15.85 -27.07 6.15
C GLY A 112 16.71 -27.18 7.42
N SER A 113 17.32 -26.10 7.90
CA SER A 113 18.07 -26.11 9.16
C SER A 113 17.61 -24.95 10.05
N ASN A 114 16.81 -25.31 11.06
CA ASN A 114 15.96 -24.45 11.91
C ASN A 114 16.66 -23.39 12.79
N ASN A 115 17.90 -23.02 12.52
CA ASN A 115 18.56 -22.02 13.36
C ASN A 115 19.61 -21.17 12.66
N THR A 116 19.41 -20.81 11.38
CA THR A 116 20.23 -19.76 10.75
C THR A 116 19.37 -18.67 10.13
N ASN A 117 19.54 -17.44 10.63
CA ASN A 117 18.92 -16.24 10.09
C ASN A 117 19.98 -15.39 9.37
N TYR A 118 19.61 -14.72 8.28
CA TYR A 118 20.51 -13.83 7.56
C TYR A 118 19.78 -12.57 7.12
N LYS A 119 20.53 -11.46 7.10
CA LYS A 119 20.04 -10.13 6.73
C LYS A 119 21.02 -9.45 5.77
N ILE A 120 20.51 -8.92 4.67
CA ILE A 120 21.27 -8.28 3.60
C ILE A 120 20.71 -6.87 3.43
N ASN A 121 21.21 -5.94 4.24
CA ASN A 121 20.69 -4.57 4.28
C ASN A 121 21.49 -3.66 3.36
N TYR A 122 20.80 -2.91 2.51
CA TYR A 122 21.36 -1.87 1.67
C TYR A 122 21.14 -0.50 2.33
N PHE A 123 22.20 0.30 2.35
CA PHE A 123 22.18 1.70 2.71
C PHE A 123 22.76 2.49 1.55
N VAL A 124 21.93 3.30 0.91
CA VAL A 124 22.27 3.99 -0.32
C VAL A 124 22.08 5.48 -0.18
N LYS A 125 23.02 6.24 -0.73
CA LYS A 125 22.91 7.68 -0.98
C LYS A 125 22.95 7.92 -2.47
N MET A 126 21.98 8.64 -3.03
CA MET A 126 21.91 8.92 -4.47
C MET A 126 21.47 10.36 -4.77
N PRO A 127 21.79 10.92 -5.94
CA PRO A 127 21.26 12.22 -6.35
C PRO A 127 19.73 12.21 -6.33
N VAL A 128 19.10 13.26 -5.79
CA VAL A 128 17.62 13.37 -5.74
C VAL A 128 16.96 13.31 -7.13
N THR A 129 17.71 13.67 -8.16
CA THR A 129 17.28 13.72 -9.56
C THR A 129 17.43 12.40 -10.33
N ASN A 130 18.14 11.43 -9.76
CA ASN A 130 18.29 10.11 -10.36
C ASN A 130 16.98 9.31 -10.28
N ASN A 131 16.85 8.30 -11.14
CA ASN A 131 15.72 7.36 -11.07
C ASN A 131 16.02 6.24 -10.08
N ALA A 132 14.98 5.68 -9.47
CA ALA A 132 15.08 4.54 -8.56
C ALA A 132 14.28 3.35 -9.08
N ASP A 133 14.95 2.23 -9.36
CA ASP A 133 14.36 0.93 -9.66
C ASP A 133 14.73 -0.05 -8.53
N LEU A 134 13.82 -0.20 -7.56
CA LEU A 134 14.08 -0.90 -6.31
C LEU A 134 13.21 -2.15 -6.23
N ASN A 135 13.86 -3.32 -6.22
CA ASN A 135 13.21 -4.62 -6.13
C ASN A 135 13.67 -5.29 -4.84
N ASN A 136 12.76 -5.54 -3.91
CA ASN A 136 13.08 -6.15 -2.64
C ASN A 136 12.07 -7.21 -2.21
N LYS A 137 12.58 -8.30 -1.65
CA LYS A 137 11.76 -9.40 -1.15
C LYS A 137 12.15 -9.81 0.27
N TYR A 138 11.18 -10.01 1.15
CA TYR A 138 11.40 -10.31 2.58
C TYR A 138 12.19 -9.20 3.30
N GLY A 139 11.74 -7.96 3.15
CA GLY A 139 12.32 -6.79 3.81
C GLY A 139 11.69 -5.49 3.33
N ASN A 140 12.00 -4.39 4.01
CA ASN A 140 11.37 -3.11 3.74
C ASN A 140 12.10 -2.31 2.65
N ILE A 141 11.41 -1.39 2.01
CA ILE A 141 12.02 -0.32 1.20
C ILE A 141 11.72 1.01 1.88
N GLU A 142 12.76 1.77 2.18
CA GLU A 142 12.68 3.13 2.70
C GLU A 142 13.32 4.07 1.67
N LEU A 143 12.61 5.11 1.24
CA LEU A 143 13.05 6.05 0.22
C LEU A 143 12.69 7.48 0.62
N ASP A 144 13.69 8.36 0.68
CA ASP A 144 13.50 9.80 0.88
C ASP A 144 12.79 10.46 -0.32
N LYS A 145 12.73 11.79 -0.34
CA LYS A 145 12.29 12.56 -1.50
C LYS A 145 13.04 12.15 -2.78
N LEU A 146 12.32 12.00 -3.88
CA LEU A 146 12.84 11.70 -5.23
C LEU A 146 12.20 12.60 -6.28
N GLU A 147 13.01 13.18 -7.15
CA GLU A 147 12.59 13.99 -8.32
C GLU A 147 12.63 13.19 -9.63
N GLY A 148 13.48 12.16 -9.70
CA GLY A 148 13.50 11.20 -10.80
C GLY A 148 12.34 10.21 -10.74
N LYS A 149 12.24 9.37 -11.77
CA LYS A 149 11.19 8.34 -11.88
C LYS A 149 11.40 7.25 -10.83
N SER A 150 10.33 6.64 -10.35
CA SER A 150 10.39 5.48 -9.46
C SER A 150 9.72 4.23 -10.05
N ASN A 151 10.36 3.09 -9.86
CA ASN A 151 9.79 1.75 -10.04
C ASN A 151 10.10 0.95 -8.77
N ILE A 152 9.10 0.76 -7.91
CA ILE A 152 9.28 0.18 -6.57
C ILE A 152 8.49 -1.11 -6.48
N ASN A 153 9.19 -2.24 -6.36
CA ASN A 153 8.62 -3.57 -6.25
C ASN A 153 8.98 -4.16 -4.88
N CYS A 154 7.97 -4.45 -4.06
CA CYS A 154 8.16 -5.00 -2.72
C CYS A 154 7.28 -6.23 -2.51
N ASP A 155 7.91 -7.35 -2.14
CA ASP A 155 7.25 -8.60 -1.77
C ASP A 155 7.51 -8.91 -0.28
N TYR A 156 6.47 -9.26 0.49
CA TYR A 156 6.60 -9.70 1.88
C TYR A 156 7.38 -8.70 2.76
N GLY A 157 7.07 -7.42 2.63
CA GLY A 157 7.73 -6.32 3.33
C GLY A 157 6.77 -5.18 3.64
N LYS A 158 7.29 -3.96 3.61
CA LYS A 158 6.52 -2.71 3.58
C LYS A 158 7.36 -1.63 2.92
N ILE A 159 6.70 -0.61 2.38
CA ILE A 159 7.38 0.59 1.90
C ILE A 159 7.09 1.79 2.80
N GLN A 160 8.09 2.65 2.98
CA GLN A 160 7.95 3.97 3.59
C GLN A 160 8.65 4.97 2.67
N ILE A 161 7.87 5.80 2.01
CA ILE A 161 8.38 6.77 1.02
C ILE A 161 7.99 8.17 1.46
N ASP A 162 8.95 9.09 1.49
CA ASP A 162 8.64 10.48 1.79
C ASP A 162 7.93 11.16 0.61
N GLN A 163 8.65 11.47 -0.47
CA GLN A 163 8.06 12.21 -1.60
C GLN A 163 8.48 11.67 -2.95
N LEU A 164 7.51 11.44 -3.84
CA LEU A 164 7.74 11.10 -5.24
C LEU A 164 7.23 12.26 -6.11
N LEU A 165 8.14 13.12 -6.56
CA LEU A 165 7.79 14.37 -7.24
C LEU A 165 7.64 14.22 -8.76
N ASN A 166 8.09 13.09 -9.31
CA ASN A 166 7.95 12.83 -10.74
C ASN A 166 6.50 12.48 -11.11
N GLU A 167 6.14 12.62 -12.38
CA GLU A 167 4.83 12.19 -12.88
C GLU A 167 4.79 10.68 -13.16
N THR A 168 5.95 10.05 -13.34
CA THR A 168 6.08 8.61 -13.58
C THR A 168 6.61 7.90 -12.34
N ASN A 169 5.68 7.38 -11.52
CA ASN A 169 5.99 6.52 -10.38
C ASN A 169 5.15 5.25 -10.47
N ASN A 170 5.79 4.09 -10.41
CA ASN A 170 5.12 2.79 -10.38
C ASN A 170 5.44 2.10 -9.06
N ILE A 171 4.41 1.64 -8.36
CA ILE A 171 4.53 0.93 -7.08
C ILE A 171 3.80 -0.41 -7.21
N ASN A 172 4.50 -1.50 -6.93
CA ASN A 172 3.96 -2.85 -6.89
C ASN A 172 4.20 -3.46 -5.50
N LEU A 173 3.12 -3.82 -4.80
CA LEU A 173 3.16 -4.42 -3.48
C LEU A 173 2.47 -5.78 -3.51
N ASP A 174 3.19 -6.82 -3.11
CA ASP A 174 2.65 -8.18 -2.99
C ASP A 174 2.88 -8.72 -1.56
N TYR A 175 1.80 -9.13 -0.89
CA TYR A 175 1.80 -9.58 0.51
C TYR A 175 2.53 -8.63 1.48
N CYS A 176 2.38 -7.32 1.28
CA CYS A 176 3.04 -6.31 2.09
C CYS A 176 2.18 -5.89 3.29
N GLY A 177 2.85 -5.66 4.42
CA GLY A 177 2.27 -5.02 5.58
C GLY A 177 1.92 -3.55 5.32
N THR A 178 1.49 -2.85 6.37
CA THR A 178 1.14 -1.42 6.28
C THR A 178 2.30 -0.61 5.73
N SER A 179 2.05 -0.05 4.54
CA SER A 179 2.97 0.77 3.78
C SER A 179 2.45 2.20 3.70
N GLU A 180 3.35 3.17 3.54
CA GLU A 180 3.02 4.59 3.56
C GLU A 180 3.83 5.39 2.53
N ILE A 181 3.16 6.35 1.88
CA ILE A 181 3.77 7.36 1.02
C ILE A 181 3.23 8.73 1.46
N ASN A 182 4.10 9.67 1.87
CA ASN A 182 3.62 10.99 2.32
C ASN A 182 3.12 11.84 1.15
N PHE A 183 3.88 11.91 0.07
CA PHE A 183 3.45 12.61 -1.14
C PHE A 183 3.83 11.85 -2.41
N MET A 184 2.88 11.75 -3.33
CA MET A 184 3.12 11.26 -4.68
C MET A 184 2.45 12.19 -5.69
N LYS A 185 3.23 12.85 -6.54
CA LYS A 185 2.65 13.73 -7.57
C LYS A 185 1.70 12.95 -8.47
N SER A 186 2.18 11.87 -9.08
CA SER A 186 1.32 10.93 -9.81
C SER A 186 1.85 9.51 -9.72
N GLY A 187 0.98 8.49 -9.79
CA GLY A 187 1.48 7.12 -9.86
C GLY A 187 0.48 6.04 -10.22
N ASN A 188 1.04 4.94 -10.74
CA ASN A 188 0.34 3.69 -10.98
C ASN A 188 0.66 2.71 -9.85
N LEU A 189 -0.36 2.20 -9.19
CA LEU A 189 -0.24 1.33 -8.04
C LEU A 189 -0.87 -0.03 -8.36
N SER A 190 -0.13 -1.12 -8.14
CA SER A 190 -0.66 -2.47 -8.05
C SER A 190 -0.46 -2.96 -6.62
N VAL A 191 -1.54 -3.31 -5.93
CA VAL A 191 -1.53 -3.56 -4.49
C VAL A 191 -2.28 -4.84 -4.20
N ASP A 192 -1.55 -5.94 -4.01
CA ASP A 192 -2.11 -7.28 -3.89
C ASP A 192 -1.84 -7.82 -2.48
N TYR A 193 -2.89 -8.28 -1.80
CA TYR A 193 -2.83 -8.76 -0.41
C TYR A 193 -2.10 -7.80 0.54
N SER A 194 -2.28 -6.49 0.33
CA SER A 194 -1.44 -5.45 0.89
C SER A 194 -2.23 -4.29 1.48
N LYS A 195 -1.55 -3.44 2.26
CA LYS A 195 -2.13 -2.22 2.85
C LYS A 195 -1.27 -1.01 2.51
N LEU A 196 -1.84 -0.02 1.85
CA LEU A 196 -1.13 1.20 1.46
C LEU A 196 -1.91 2.46 1.84
N THR A 197 -1.23 3.34 2.56
CA THR A 197 -1.69 4.70 2.86
C THR A 197 -0.91 5.70 1.99
N ILE A 198 -1.62 6.59 1.30
CA ILE A 198 -1.03 7.75 0.62
C ILE A 198 -1.61 9.00 1.27
N ILE A 199 -0.78 9.83 1.87
CA ILE A 199 -1.26 11.02 2.60
C ILE A 199 -1.75 12.09 1.62
N LYS A 200 -0.98 12.39 0.58
CA LYS A 200 -1.36 13.36 -0.46
C LYS A 200 -0.91 12.94 -1.86
N SER A 201 -1.75 13.17 -2.86
CA SER A 201 -1.41 13.00 -4.26
C SER A 201 -2.09 14.03 -5.16
N GLU A 202 -1.62 14.17 -6.41
CA GLU A 202 -2.41 14.83 -7.45
C GLU A 202 -3.20 13.78 -8.22
N ASN A 203 -2.54 12.78 -8.82
CA ASN A 203 -3.19 11.77 -9.66
C ASN A 203 -2.81 10.34 -9.27
N LEU A 204 -3.80 9.49 -9.00
CA LEU A 204 -3.58 8.09 -8.69
C LEU A 204 -4.34 7.21 -9.66
N LYS A 205 -3.67 6.16 -10.15
CA LYS A 205 -4.31 5.01 -10.78
C LYS A 205 -4.01 3.77 -9.94
N VAL A 206 -5.04 3.13 -9.42
CA VAL A 206 -4.91 2.07 -8.42
C VAL A 206 -5.56 0.77 -8.94
N ASN A 207 -4.83 -0.33 -8.88
CA ASN A 207 -5.39 -1.67 -8.94
C ASN A 207 -5.12 -2.35 -7.59
N ALA A 208 -6.17 -2.83 -6.92
CA ALA A 208 -6.03 -3.33 -5.55
C ALA A 208 -6.88 -4.58 -5.29
N ASP A 209 -6.22 -5.74 -5.21
CA ASP A 209 -6.86 -7.04 -5.04
C ASP A 209 -6.58 -7.59 -3.63
N TYR A 210 -7.64 -7.95 -2.90
CA TYR A 210 -7.54 -8.41 -1.50
C TYR A 210 -6.82 -7.41 -0.57
N SER A 211 -6.99 -6.13 -0.86
CA SER A 211 -6.15 -5.06 -0.32
C SER A 211 -6.93 -3.94 0.37
N THR A 212 -6.22 -3.14 1.16
CA THR A 212 -6.78 -1.93 1.78
C THR A 212 -6.01 -0.70 1.34
N MET A 213 -6.72 0.22 0.68
CA MET A 213 -6.20 1.51 0.24
C MET A 213 -6.76 2.64 1.10
N LYS A 214 -5.88 3.50 1.61
CA LYS A 214 -6.25 4.75 2.28
C LYS A 214 -5.57 5.92 1.59
N ILE A 215 -6.35 6.85 1.09
CA ILE A 215 -5.88 8.04 0.40
C ILE A 215 -6.38 9.24 1.20
N GLY A 216 -5.48 10.11 1.65
CA GLY A 216 -5.85 11.34 2.34
C GLY A 216 -6.46 12.34 1.36
N THR A 217 -5.62 13.18 0.75
CA THR A 217 -6.07 14.16 -0.25
C THR A 217 -5.55 13.82 -1.65
N ALA A 218 -6.43 13.83 -2.65
CA ALA A 218 -6.05 13.65 -4.05
C ALA A 218 -6.84 14.56 -5.00
N ASN A 219 -6.27 14.98 -6.13
CA ASN A 219 -7.09 15.67 -7.14
C ASN A 219 -7.91 14.63 -7.91
N ASN A 220 -7.26 13.61 -8.46
CA ASN A 220 -7.87 12.58 -9.29
C ASN A 220 -7.50 11.20 -8.76
N VAL A 221 -8.51 10.34 -8.57
CA VAL A 221 -8.32 8.93 -8.22
C VAL A 221 -9.09 8.07 -9.21
N ASP A 222 -8.37 7.27 -9.98
CA ASP A 222 -8.91 6.17 -10.77
C ASP A 222 -8.58 4.85 -10.05
N PHE A 223 -9.56 4.00 -9.79
CA PHE A 223 -9.31 2.73 -9.11
C PHE A 223 -10.11 1.55 -9.65
N ASN A 224 -9.50 0.38 -9.59
CA ASN A 224 -10.16 -0.92 -9.55
C ASN A 224 -9.85 -1.58 -8.21
N SER A 225 -10.86 -2.10 -7.51
CA SER A 225 -10.63 -2.78 -6.24
C SER A 225 -11.55 -3.97 -6.03
N ASP A 226 -10.93 -5.14 -5.94
CA ASP A 226 -11.63 -6.40 -5.75
C ASP A 226 -11.31 -6.99 -4.37
N TYR A 227 -12.35 -7.47 -3.67
CA TYR A 227 -12.23 -8.13 -2.36
C TYR A 227 -11.49 -7.31 -1.29
N GLY A 228 -11.79 -6.01 -1.17
CA GLY A 228 -11.02 -5.11 -0.32
C GLY A 228 -11.76 -3.89 0.20
N SER A 229 -10.99 -2.81 0.42
CA SER A 229 -11.58 -1.52 0.71
C SER A 229 -10.72 -0.38 0.21
N ILE A 230 -11.38 0.67 -0.27
CA ILE A 230 -10.76 1.94 -0.63
C ILE A 230 -11.41 3.07 0.14
N SER A 231 -10.58 3.88 0.80
CA SER A 231 -11.00 5.10 1.51
C SER A 231 -10.27 6.30 0.93
N VAL A 232 -11.01 7.35 0.59
CA VAL A 232 -10.47 8.63 0.11
C VAL A 232 -11.01 9.74 1.01
N ASP A 233 -10.16 10.47 1.74
CA ASP A 233 -10.64 11.46 2.71
C ASP A 233 -11.12 12.75 2.02
N ASP A 234 -10.44 13.22 1.00
CA ASP A 234 -10.80 14.40 0.19
C ASP A 234 -10.34 14.22 -1.27
N ALA A 235 -11.26 14.30 -2.23
CA ALA A 235 -10.87 14.36 -3.64
C ALA A 235 -11.77 15.19 -4.54
N SER A 236 -11.19 15.66 -5.65
CA SER A 236 -11.94 16.38 -6.67
C SER A 236 -12.70 15.43 -7.60
N ASN A 237 -11.99 14.49 -8.22
CA ASN A 237 -12.57 13.55 -9.16
C ASN A 237 -12.22 12.12 -8.76
N ILE A 238 -13.23 11.26 -8.73
CA ILE A 238 -13.09 9.83 -8.45
C ILE A 238 -13.80 9.05 -9.57
N ASN A 239 -13.07 8.15 -10.21
CA ASN A 239 -13.60 7.14 -11.11
C ASN A 239 -13.21 5.77 -10.56
N GLY A 240 -14.13 4.83 -10.44
CA GLY A 240 -13.71 3.50 -10.03
C GLY A 240 -14.72 2.40 -10.22
N ASN A 241 -14.18 1.18 -10.24
CA ASN A 241 -14.94 -0.06 -10.26
C ASN A 241 -14.60 -0.89 -9.02
N SER A 242 -15.54 -1.69 -8.55
CA SER A 242 -15.24 -2.60 -7.43
C SER A 242 -16.18 -3.79 -7.32
N ASP A 243 -15.60 -4.97 -7.10
CA ASP A 243 -16.33 -6.20 -6.78
C ASP A 243 -15.99 -6.70 -5.37
N TYR A 244 -17.00 -6.98 -4.55
CA TYR A 244 -16.79 -7.46 -3.18
C TYR A 244 -15.96 -6.51 -2.30
N ALA A 245 -16.01 -5.20 -2.57
CA ALA A 245 -15.24 -4.19 -1.85
C ALA A 245 -16.09 -3.04 -1.29
N SER A 246 -15.56 -2.35 -0.28
CA SER A 246 -16.20 -1.18 0.30
C SER A 246 -15.50 0.12 -0.12
N ILE A 247 -16.29 1.09 -0.57
CA ILE A 247 -15.84 2.41 -0.99
C ILE A 247 -16.29 3.45 0.04
N LYS A 248 -15.33 4.19 0.60
CA LYS A 248 -15.57 5.28 1.56
C LYS A 248 -14.93 6.56 1.05
N ILE A 249 -15.73 7.60 0.92
CA ILE A 249 -15.30 8.91 0.47
C ILE A 249 -15.66 9.92 1.57
N GLY A 250 -14.70 10.69 2.03
CA GLY A 250 -14.90 11.75 3.01
C GLY A 250 -15.58 12.94 2.35
N THR A 251 -14.81 13.78 1.66
CA THR A 251 -15.30 14.95 0.93
C THR A 251 -15.10 14.76 -0.57
N LEU A 252 -16.18 14.85 -1.34
CA LEU A 252 -16.16 14.83 -2.81
C LEU A 252 -16.40 16.25 -3.34
N ARG A 253 -15.48 16.80 -4.13
CA ARG A 253 -15.57 18.19 -4.60
C ARG A 253 -16.23 18.38 -5.96
N LYS A 254 -16.01 17.47 -6.92
CA LYS A 254 -16.49 17.65 -8.30
C LYS A 254 -17.22 16.44 -8.86
N ASN A 255 -16.49 15.39 -9.20
CA ASN A 255 -17.02 14.28 -10.00
C ASN A 255 -16.84 12.93 -9.31
N LEU A 256 -17.89 12.11 -9.30
CA LEU A 256 -17.84 10.72 -8.86
C LEU A 256 -18.48 9.83 -9.92
N LYS A 257 -17.75 8.85 -10.41
CA LYS A 257 -18.28 7.76 -11.23
C LYS A 257 -17.90 6.43 -10.61
N ILE A 258 -18.89 5.63 -10.22
CA ILE A 258 -18.68 4.33 -9.58
C ILE A 258 -19.52 3.26 -10.26
N ASP A 259 -18.90 2.13 -10.57
CA ASP A 259 -19.55 0.85 -10.85
C ASP A 259 -19.21 -0.12 -9.71
N THR A 260 -20.20 -0.80 -9.12
CA THR A 260 -19.93 -1.69 -7.98
C THR A 260 -20.89 -2.86 -7.87
N ASP A 261 -20.32 -4.04 -7.67
CA ASP A 261 -21.07 -5.25 -7.34
C ASP A 261 -20.67 -5.78 -5.95
N TYR A 262 -21.68 -6.16 -5.15
CA TYR A 262 -21.51 -6.78 -3.84
C TYR A 262 -20.67 -5.97 -2.83
N GLY A 263 -21.11 -4.77 -2.48
CA GLY A 263 -20.32 -3.92 -1.59
C GLY A 263 -21.08 -2.76 -0.96
N GLY A 264 -20.47 -1.58 -0.98
CA GLY A 264 -21.17 -0.38 -0.55
C GLY A 264 -20.38 0.88 -0.83
N VAL A 265 -21.10 1.93 -1.18
CA VAL A 265 -20.56 3.27 -1.45
C VAL A 265 -21.05 4.19 -0.37
N ARG A 266 -20.12 4.81 0.36
CA ARG A 266 -20.43 5.87 1.32
C ARG A 266 -19.66 7.13 0.98
N VAL A 267 -20.38 8.19 0.59
CA VAL A 267 -19.84 9.55 0.52
C VAL A 267 -20.33 10.31 1.74
N ARG A 268 -19.41 10.76 2.60
CA ARG A 268 -19.75 11.49 3.82
C ARG A 268 -20.21 12.91 3.49
N ASN A 269 -19.52 13.65 2.63
CA ASN A 269 -19.88 15.01 2.26
C ASN A 269 -19.69 15.23 0.75
N ILE A 270 -20.77 15.58 0.08
CA ILE A 270 -20.77 16.11 -1.28
C ILE A 270 -20.68 17.62 -1.17
N GLU A 271 -19.63 18.20 -1.74
CA GLU A 271 -19.38 19.64 -1.71
C GLU A 271 -20.46 20.40 -2.47
N LYS A 272 -20.77 21.62 -2.03
CA LYS A 272 -21.66 22.52 -2.76
C LYS A 272 -21.03 22.89 -4.10
N GLY A 273 -21.81 22.79 -5.17
CA GLY A 273 -21.34 23.10 -6.53
C GLY A 273 -20.51 22.00 -7.18
N PHE A 274 -20.61 20.76 -6.70
CA PHE A 274 -20.10 19.58 -7.42
C PHE A 274 -20.67 19.51 -8.85
N GLU A 275 -20.04 18.75 -9.73
CA GLU A 275 -20.41 18.71 -11.15
C GLU A 275 -21.36 17.52 -11.41
N SER A 276 -20.89 16.28 -11.19
CA SER A 276 -21.68 15.08 -11.48
C SER A 276 -21.37 13.91 -10.54
N ILE A 277 -22.41 13.19 -10.13
CA ILE A 277 -22.29 11.91 -9.43
C ILE A 277 -23.07 10.87 -10.21
N VAL A 278 -22.39 9.81 -10.66
CA VAL A 278 -22.97 8.68 -11.37
C VAL A 278 -22.58 7.40 -10.64
N ILE A 279 -23.56 6.64 -10.15
CA ILE A 279 -23.31 5.36 -9.48
C ILE A 279 -24.20 4.29 -10.10
N ASP A 280 -23.60 3.23 -10.61
CA ASP A 280 -24.29 1.97 -10.91
C ASP A 280 -23.90 0.94 -9.84
N GLY A 281 -24.87 0.19 -9.34
CA GLY A 281 -24.64 -0.68 -8.19
C GLY A 281 -25.56 -1.88 -8.13
N SER A 282 -24.99 -3.07 -7.92
CA SER A 282 -25.74 -4.30 -7.66
C SER A 282 -25.37 -4.88 -6.30
N TYR A 283 -26.36 -5.22 -5.48
CA TYR A 283 -26.15 -5.76 -4.13
C TYR A 283 -25.26 -4.86 -3.26
N ALA A 284 -25.26 -3.55 -3.51
CA ALA A 284 -24.41 -2.58 -2.86
C ALA A 284 -25.22 -1.43 -2.23
N GLY A 285 -25.03 -1.19 -0.93
CA GLY A 285 -25.71 -0.07 -0.26
C GLY A 285 -25.05 1.27 -0.61
N ILE A 286 -25.85 2.27 -1.00
CA ILE A 286 -25.35 3.60 -1.39
C ILE A 286 -25.83 4.64 -0.36
N LYS A 287 -24.87 5.35 0.26
CA LYS A 287 -25.12 6.37 1.28
C LYS A 287 -24.40 7.65 0.92
N LEU A 288 -25.16 8.70 0.64
CA LEU A 288 -24.65 10.02 0.26
C LEU A 288 -25.01 11.04 1.33
N GLY A 289 -24.02 11.76 1.85
CA GLY A 289 -24.21 12.90 2.75
C GLY A 289 -23.92 14.23 2.06
N THR A 290 -24.70 15.25 2.37
CA THR A 290 -24.57 16.62 1.84
C THR A 290 -24.98 17.63 2.91
N SER A 291 -24.56 18.90 2.77
CA SER A 291 -25.11 20.00 3.57
C SER A 291 -26.53 20.38 3.10
N SER A 292 -27.37 20.86 4.03
CA SER A 292 -28.71 21.38 3.74
C SER A 292 -28.77 22.57 2.77
N ASN A 293 -27.65 23.29 2.59
CA ASN A 293 -27.55 24.46 1.71
C ASN A 293 -27.08 24.13 0.28
N ASN A 294 -26.92 22.84 -0.04
CA ASN A 294 -26.55 22.36 -1.36
C ASN A 294 -27.78 22.34 -2.27
N ASN A 295 -27.55 22.39 -3.58
CA ASN A 295 -28.60 22.38 -4.58
C ASN A 295 -28.18 21.48 -5.75
N PHE A 296 -29.02 20.53 -6.14
CA PHE A 296 -28.74 19.62 -7.26
C PHE A 296 -29.98 18.91 -7.77
N ASN A 297 -29.91 18.47 -9.03
CA ASN A 297 -30.90 17.56 -9.61
C ASN A 297 -30.54 16.12 -9.28
N PHE A 298 -31.54 15.25 -9.19
CA PHE A 298 -31.29 13.81 -9.07
C PHE A 298 -32.22 12.96 -9.93
N THR A 299 -31.70 11.80 -10.32
CA THR A 299 -32.44 10.71 -10.97
C THR A 299 -32.02 9.39 -10.31
N ILE A 300 -32.99 8.65 -9.77
CA ILE A 300 -32.75 7.41 -9.04
C ILE A 300 -33.61 6.29 -9.65
N ASP A 301 -32.98 5.28 -10.25
CA ASP A 301 -33.62 4.06 -10.76
C ASP A 301 -33.27 2.88 -9.86
N LEU A 302 -34.30 2.29 -9.23
CA LEU A 302 -34.17 1.22 -8.26
C LEU A 302 -34.85 -0.06 -8.72
N GLY A 303 -34.18 -1.19 -8.53
CA GLY A 303 -34.77 -2.53 -8.59
C GLY A 303 -34.65 -3.21 -7.23
N TYR A 304 -35.76 -3.67 -6.66
CA TYR A 304 -35.79 -4.35 -5.36
C TYR A 304 -35.06 -3.57 -4.23
N ALA A 305 -35.15 -2.25 -4.26
CA ALA A 305 -34.47 -1.35 -3.32
C ALA A 305 -35.38 -0.17 -2.92
N GLY A 306 -34.94 0.58 -1.91
CA GLY A 306 -35.60 1.80 -1.44
C GLY A 306 -34.70 3.02 -1.55
N PHE A 307 -35.33 4.20 -1.60
CA PHE A 307 -34.66 5.50 -1.52
C PHE A 307 -35.10 6.22 -0.25
N GLY A 308 -34.17 6.52 0.65
CA GLY A 308 -34.42 7.38 1.81
C GLY A 308 -33.82 8.78 1.59
N TYR A 309 -34.55 9.83 1.91
CA TYR A 309 -34.13 11.21 1.72
C TYR A 309 -34.81 12.14 2.73
N PRO A 310 -34.27 13.36 2.96
CA PRO A 310 -34.91 14.35 3.85
C PRO A 310 -36.07 15.06 3.13
N ASP A 311 -37.31 14.73 3.50
CA ASP A 311 -38.53 15.22 2.82
C ASP A 311 -38.58 16.76 2.68
N ASN A 312 -38.15 17.50 3.71
CA ASN A 312 -38.19 18.97 3.71
C ASN A 312 -37.19 19.65 2.76
N HIS A 313 -36.26 18.90 2.17
CA HIS A 313 -35.24 19.41 1.25
C HIS A 313 -35.38 18.88 -0.17
N VAL A 314 -36.38 18.05 -0.43
CA VAL A 314 -36.55 17.38 -1.72
C VAL A 314 -37.86 17.78 -2.36
N LYS A 315 -37.79 18.20 -3.62
CA LYS A 315 -38.96 18.41 -4.48
C LYS A 315 -38.97 17.34 -5.57
N MET A 316 -39.94 16.44 -5.50
CA MET A 316 -40.12 15.38 -6.51
C MET A 316 -40.89 15.93 -7.72
N PHE A 317 -40.38 15.66 -8.93
CA PHE A 317 -41.08 15.91 -10.18
C PHE A 317 -41.75 14.64 -10.72
N LYS A 318 -41.12 13.47 -10.47
CA LYS A 318 -41.62 12.17 -10.88
C LYS A 318 -41.34 11.15 -9.80
N SER A 319 -42.37 10.35 -9.47
CA SER A 319 -42.29 9.28 -8.49
C SER A 319 -43.11 8.10 -9.00
N ILE A 320 -42.42 7.01 -9.35
CA ILE A 320 -43.04 5.76 -9.76
C ILE A 320 -42.63 4.70 -8.74
N SER A 321 -43.63 4.08 -8.11
CA SER A 321 -43.41 3.01 -7.13
C SER A 321 -44.20 1.78 -7.51
N LYS A 322 -43.51 0.73 -7.97
CA LYS A 322 -44.05 -0.61 -8.21
C LYS A 322 -43.40 -1.58 -7.20
N SER A 323 -43.93 -2.80 -7.10
CA SER A 323 -43.44 -3.81 -6.15
C SER A 323 -41.94 -4.10 -6.27
N SER A 324 -41.41 -4.19 -7.49
CA SER A 324 -40.01 -4.54 -7.77
C SER A 324 -39.17 -3.42 -8.39
N LYS A 325 -39.79 -2.32 -8.83
CA LYS A 325 -39.11 -1.20 -9.49
C LYS A 325 -39.59 0.12 -8.94
N LYS A 326 -38.67 1.03 -8.66
CA LYS A 326 -38.97 2.40 -8.27
C LYS A 326 -38.13 3.36 -9.09
N TYR A 327 -38.69 4.52 -9.35
CA TYR A 327 -38.02 5.53 -10.15
C TYR A 327 -38.40 6.93 -9.66
N TYR A 328 -37.38 7.76 -9.42
CA TYR A 328 -37.53 9.10 -8.86
C TYR A 328 -36.73 10.12 -9.68
N GLU A 329 -37.35 11.24 -10.00
CA GLU A 329 -36.68 12.45 -10.52
C GLU A 329 -37.10 13.65 -9.68
N GLY A 330 -36.16 14.53 -9.36
CA GLY A 330 -36.44 15.72 -8.58
C GLY A 330 -35.22 16.59 -8.33
N THR A 331 -35.38 17.55 -7.43
CA THR A 331 -34.32 18.45 -6.95
C THR A 331 -34.13 18.34 -5.45
N PHE A 332 -32.89 18.52 -5.02
CA PHE A 332 -32.54 18.81 -3.63
C PHE A 332 -32.22 20.30 -3.51
N GLY A 333 -32.65 20.93 -2.41
CA GLY A 333 -32.46 22.36 -2.18
C GLY A 333 -33.52 23.23 -2.85
N LYS A 334 -33.29 24.55 -2.84
CA LYS A 334 -34.26 25.56 -3.30
C LYS A 334 -33.82 26.31 -4.56
N ASP A 335 -32.53 26.31 -4.85
CA ASP A 335 -31.97 27.06 -5.99
C ASP A 335 -31.76 26.16 -7.20
N ASN A 336 -31.78 26.75 -8.39
CA ASN A 336 -31.36 26.04 -9.61
C ASN A 336 -29.87 25.71 -9.56
N SER A 337 -29.52 24.51 -10.03
CA SER A 337 -28.15 24.02 -10.08
C SER A 337 -27.92 23.16 -11.31
N ASN A 338 -26.70 23.20 -11.85
CA ASN A 338 -26.23 22.30 -12.90
C ASN A 338 -25.69 20.98 -12.32
N SER A 339 -25.49 20.90 -11.00
CA SER A 339 -25.04 19.69 -10.30
C SER A 339 -26.08 18.58 -10.42
N SER A 340 -25.62 17.34 -10.66
CA SER A 340 -26.53 16.21 -10.90
C SER A 340 -26.08 14.90 -10.23
N ILE A 341 -27.03 14.18 -9.66
CA ILE A 341 -26.84 12.83 -9.12
C ILE A 341 -27.68 11.84 -9.92
N THR A 342 -27.04 10.86 -10.56
CA THR A 342 -27.70 9.75 -11.24
C THR A 342 -27.30 8.45 -10.59
N ILE A 343 -28.28 7.69 -10.06
CA ILE A 343 -28.02 6.41 -9.41
C ILE A 343 -28.90 5.33 -10.01
N LYS A 344 -28.28 4.24 -10.43
CA LYS A 344 -28.93 2.96 -10.68
C LYS A 344 -28.55 2.02 -9.56
N SER A 345 -29.52 1.38 -8.94
CA SER A 345 -29.25 0.40 -7.89
C SER A 345 -30.19 -0.79 -7.95
N ARG A 346 -29.64 -2.00 -7.91
CA ARG A 346 -30.37 -3.26 -7.85
C ARG A 346 -30.03 -3.97 -6.54
N TYR A 347 -31.05 -4.32 -5.75
CA TYR A 347 -30.90 -5.00 -4.45
C TYR A 347 -30.10 -4.23 -3.38
N GLY A 348 -29.72 -2.97 -3.64
CA GLY A 348 -28.98 -2.10 -2.74
C GLY A 348 -29.74 -0.82 -2.39
N GLY A 349 -30.01 -0.58 -1.10
CA GLY A 349 -30.70 0.64 -0.67
C GLY A 349 -29.89 1.90 -0.95
N VAL A 350 -30.56 2.96 -1.40
CA VAL A 350 -29.97 4.29 -1.61
C VAL A 350 -30.47 5.23 -0.51
N SER A 351 -29.59 6.03 0.06
CA SER A 351 -29.97 7.07 1.01
C SER A 351 -29.21 8.37 0.81
N LEU A 352 -29.93 9.48 0.85
CA LEU A 352 -29.41 10.83 0.93
C LEU A 352 -29.62 11.34 2.37
N LYS A 353 -28.60 11.96 2.96
CA LYS A 353 -28.62 12.46 4.34
C LYS A 353 -28.05 13.87 4.44
N LEU A 354 -28.57 14.62 5.39
CA LEU A 354 -27.97 15.87 5.84
C LEU A 354 -26.82 15.58 6.80
N ASN A 355 -25.80 16.43 6.76
CA ASN A 355 -24.64 16.35 7.65
C ASN A 355 -24.72 17.32 8.84
N ASP A 356 -25.63 18.29 8.76
CA ASP A 356 -25.83 19.41 9.69
C ASP A 356 -27.04 19.25 10.61
#